data_AF-A0A420N8I2-F1
#
_entry.id   AF-A0A420N8I2-F1
#
_cell.length_a   1.000
_cell.length_b   1.000
_cell.length_c   1.000
_cell.angle_alpha   90.00
_cell.angle_beta   90.00
_cell.angle_gamma   90.00
#
_symmetry.space_group_name_H-M   'P 1'
#
loop_
_entity.id
_entity.type
_entity.pdbx_description
1 polymer ?
#
loop_
_entity_poly.entity_id
_entity_poly.type
_entity_poly.pdbx_seq_one_letter_code
_entity_poly.pdbx_strand_id
1 'polypeptide(L)'
;MPDASSTPSSLSAAAHEDFVTFLSARHKEIRQHGTMTICIPSDGEISVLPTFRCFEASLRNLYDKYQVDPTIARRLPMYFRTLDEILTSIAAVDTKWSLKSRHNLPLMHTSWSPEVIEASSEETRMAGRKRYTDAVAGFALAACSQFFIDGLKPQGYQGESSEDEVIRLKERFMTDLTFAFKEEFLCTHCTDKVGFTYTLLQLERL
;
A
#
# COMPACT_ATOMS: atom_id res chain seq x y z
N MET A 1 -16.02 -12.60 5.14
CA MET A 1 -14.64 -12.94 5.57
C MET A 1 -13.85 -13.16 4.29
N PRO A 2 -12.89 -12.28 3.92
CA PRO A 2 -12.01 -12.56 2.80
C PRO A 2 -11.09 -13.72 3.17
N ASP A 3 -10.95 -14.70 2.29
CA ASP A 3 -10.13 -15.89 2.49
C ASP A 3 -8.67 -15.50 2.73
N ALA A 4 -8.14 -15.91 3.89
CA ALA A 4 -6.75 -15.71 4.28
C ALA A 4 -5.76 -16.63 3.54
N SER A 5 -6.22 -17.32 2.49
CA SER A 5 -5.48 -18.34 1.73
C SER A 5 -5.14 -17.90 0.31
N SER A 6 -5.35 -16.63 -0.03
CA SER A 6 -5.21 -16.17 -1.40
C SER A 6 -3.76 -16.32 -1.89
N THR A 7 -3.54 -17.35 -2.72
CA THR A 7 -2.31 -17.52 -3.49
C THR A 7 -2.17 -16.34 -4.46
N PRO A 8 -0.94 -15.98 -4.92
CA PRO A 8 -0.74 -14.90 -5.88
C PRO A 8 -1.66 -14.98 -7.11
N SER A 9 -1.98 -16.19 -7.57
CA SER A 9 -2.91 -16.45 -8.68
C SER A 9 -4.37 -16.08 -8.36
N SER A 10 -4.81 -16.22 -7.11
CA SER A 10 -6.18 -15.87 -6.70
C SER A 10 -6.39 -14.36 -6.54
N LEU A 11 -5.37 -13.62 -6.08
CA LEU A 11 -5.40 -12.15 -6.02
C LEU A 11 -5.38 -11.55 -7.43
N SER A 12 -4.57 -12.11 -8.33
CA SER A 12 -4.55 -11.73 -9.75
C SER A 12 -5.93 -11.88 -10.39
N ALA A 13 -6.58 -13.04 -10.20
CA ALA A 13 -7.91 -13.31 -10.74
C ALA A 13 -8.99 -12.35 -10.20
N ALA A 14 -9.03 -12.12 -8.87
CA ALA A 14 -9.96 -11.17 -8.27
C ALA A 14 -9.71 -9.74 -8.78
N ALA A 15 -8.43 -9.32 -8.83
CA ALA A 15 -8.06 -7.99 -9.31
C ALA A 15 -8.38 -7.79 -10.80
N HIS A 16 -8.37 -8.85 -11.60
CA HIS A 16 -8.82 -8.85 -13.00
C HIS A 16 -10.34 -8.68 -13.09
N GLU A 17 -11.11 -9.48 -12.35
CA GLU A 17 -12.58 -9.41 -12.31
C GLU A 17 -13.08 -8.03 -11.87
N ASP A 18 -12.47 -7.48 -10.81
CA ASP A 18 -12.78 -6.13 -10.32
C ASP A 18 -12.53 -5.07 -11.41
N PHE A 19 -11.43 -5.19 -12.14
CA PHE A 19 -11.07 -4.20 -13.15
C PHE A 19 -11.94 -4.30 -14.41
N VAL A 20 -12.26 -5.52 -14.85
CA VAL A 20 -13.23 -5.79 -15.93
C VAL A 20 -14.62 -5.24 -15.58
N THR A 21 -15.04 -5.45 -14.34
CA THR A 21 -16.31 -4.93 -13.81
C THR A 21 -16.31 -3.41 -13.80
N PHE A 22 -15.25 -2.79 -13.29
CA PHE A 22 -15.05 -1.34 -13.32
C PHE A 22 -15.14 -0.78 -14.74
N LEU A 23 -14.37 -1.33 -15.68
CA LEU A 23 -14.36 -0.86 -17.07
C LEU A 23 -15.73 -1.02 -17.75
N SER A 24 -16.45 -2.11 -17.45
CA SER A 24 -17.80 -2.34 -17.96
C SER A 24 -18.83 -1.37 -17.39
N ALA A 25 -18.71 -1.00 -16.12
CA ALA A 25 -19.57 -0.01 -15.48
C ALA A 25 -19.33 1.39 -16.08
N ARG A 26 -18.06 1.82 -16.14
CA ARG A 26 -17.66 3.13 -16.68
C ARG A 26 -18.07 3.32 -18.14
N HIS A 27 -18.09 2.25 -18.94
CA HIS A 27 -18.52 2.31 -20.35
C HIS A 27 -19.99 2.74 -20.47
N LYS A 28 -20.85 2.36 -19.53
CA LYS A 28 -22.27 2.74 -19.54
C LYS A 28 -22.49 4.22 -19.22
N GLU A 29 -21.53 4.85 -18.53
CA GLU A 29 -21.65 6.21 -17.99
C GLU A 29 -20.99 7.26 -18.87
N ILE A 30 -19.83 6.92 -19.45
CA ILE A 30 -19.05 7.84 -20.29
C ILE A 30 -19.71 7.93 -21.67
N ARG A 31 -19.76 9.12 -22.27
CA ARG A 31 -20.34 9.32 -23.61
C ARG A 31 -19.49 8.67 -24.69
N GLN A 32 -20.08 8.35 -25.84
CA GLN A 32 -19.33 7.84 -27.00
C GLN A 32 -18.20 8.81 -27.37
N HIS A 33 -17.01 8.28 -27.67
CA HIS A 33 -15.76 9.02 -27.87
C HIS A 33 -15.27 9.84 -26.65
N GLY A 34 -15.91 9.68 -25.49
CA GLY A 34 -15.43 10.23 -24.24
C GLY A 34 -14.18 9.49 -23.77
N THR A 35 -13.29 10.20 -23.08
CA THR A 35 -12.03 9.64 -22.58
C THR A 35 -12.07 9.41 -21.08
N MET A 36 -11.32 8.41 -20.63
CA MET A 36 -11.07 8.11 -19.23
C MET A 36 -9.56 7.93 -19.03
N THR A 37 -9.00 8.71 -18.11
CA THR A 37 -7.62 8.55 -17.68
C THR A 37 -7.60 7.75 -16.37
N ILE A 38 -6.86 6.66 -16.34
CA ILE A 38 -6.71 5.79 -15.17
C ILE A 38 -5.24 5.80 -14.74
N CYS A 39 -4.99 6.03 -13.45
CA CYS A 39 -3.67 5.91 -12.84
C CYS A 39 -3.72 4.77 -11.81
N ILE A 40 -2.94 3.71 -12.03
CA ILE A 40 -2.95 2.51 -11.20
C ILE A 40 -1.55 2.30 -10.62
N PRO A 41 -1.38 2.17 -9.29
CA PRO A 41 -0.15 1.62 -8.73
C PRO A 41 0.07 0.21 -9.29
N SER A 42 1.21 -0.01 -9.92
CA SER A 42 1.56 -1.24 -10.61
C SER A 42 2.90 -1.77 -10.11
N ASP A 43 3.15 -3.04 -10.39
CA ASP A 43 4.49 -3.59 -10.21
C ASP A 43 5.50 -2.88 -11.13
N GLY A 44 6.72 -2.67 -10.65
CA GLY A 44 7.72 -1.90 -11.38
C GLY A 44 8.97 -1.52 -10.57
N GLU A 45 9.76 -0.60 -11.13
CA GLU A 45 11.09 -0.23 -10.63
C GLU A 45 11.06 0.34 -9.20
N ILE A 46 10.14 1.25 -8.93
CA ILE A 46 9.95 1.83 -7.60
C ILE A 46 8.81 1.09 -6.90
N SER A 47 9.07 0.65 -5.68
CA SER A 47 8.18 -0.23 -4.93
C SER A 47 7.97 0.25 -3.49
N VAL A 48 6.80 -0.07 -2.96
CA VAL A 48 6.44 0.16 -1.56
C VAL A 48 6.79 -1.05 -0.68
N LEU A 49 7.42 -2.09 -1.25
CA LEU A 49 7.81 -3.32 -0.55
C LEU A 49 8.59 -3.12 0.78
N PRO A 50 9.53 -2.15 0.88
CA PRO A 50 10.19 -1.88 2.16
C PRO A 50 9.22 -1.54 3.30
N THR A 51 8.09 -0.86 3.01
CA THR A 51 7.11 -0.54 4.06
C THR A 51 6.36 -1.78 4.53
N PHE A 52 6.03 -2.71 3.62
CA PHE A 52 5.41 -3.99 4.00
C PHE A 52 6.33 -4.81 4.89
N ARG A 53 7.63 -4.86 4.58
CA ARG A 53 8.64 -5.52 5.43
C ARG A 53 8.71 -4.89 6.81
N CYS A 54 8.68 -3.56 6.89
CA CYS A 54 8.63 -2.84 8.15
C CYS A 54 7.37 -3.16 8.95
N PHE A 55 6.20 -3.26 8.30
CA PHE A 55 4.97 -3.68 8.99
C PHE A 55 5.08 -5.11 9.53
N GLU A 56 5.56 -6.07 8.74
CA GLU A 56 5.75 -7.45 9.20
C GLU A 56 6.69 -7.54 10.41
N ALA A 57 7.83 -6.85 10.37
CA ALA A 57 8.79 -6.81 11.46
C ALA A 57 8.22 -6.12 12.71
N SER A 58 7.56 -4.97 12.54
CA SER A 58 6.97 -4.20 13.63
C SER A 58 5.86 -4.99 14.34
N LEU A 59 4.96 -5.61 13.58
CA LEU A 59 3.87 -6.41 14.16
C LEU A 59 4.40 -7.65 14.87
N ARG A 60 5.48 -8.26 14.38
CA ARG A 60 6.16 -9.35 15.08
C ARG A 60 6.73 -8.90 16.42
N ASN A 61 7.37 -7.72 16.47
CA ASN A 61 7.90 -7.15 17.70
C ASN A 61 6.81 -6.79 18.71
N LEU A 62 5.60 -6.50 18.23
CA LEU A 62 4.45 -6.12 19.06
C LEU A 62 3.51 -7.29 19.40
N TYR A 63 3.82 -8.51 18.92
CA TYR A 63 2.98 -9.69 19.09
C TYR A 63 2.65 -9.96 20.55
N ASP A 64 3.66 -10.08 21.41
CA ASP A 64 3.45 -10.47 22.81
C ASP A 64 2.59 -9.45 23.57
N LYS A 65 2.76 -8.16 23.25
CA LYS A 65 2.08 -7.05 23.91
C LYS A 65 0.61 -6.90 23.50
N TYR A 66 0.30 -7.13 22.22
CA TYR A 66 -1.02 -6.84 21.65
C TYR A 66 -1.77 -8.07 21.15
N GLN A 67 -1.13 -9.24 21.14
CA GLN A 67 -1.66 -10.50 20.59
C GLN A 67 -2.17 -10.34 19.15
N VAL A 68 -1.54 -9.43 18.39
CA VAL A 68 -1.88 -9.12 16.99
C VAL A 68 -1.22 -10.12 16.06
N ASP A 69 -1.97 -10.74 15.16
CA ASP A 69 -1.40 -11.66 14.17
C ASP A 69 -0.38 -10.94 13.26
N PRO A 70 0.92 -11.27 13.30
CA PRO A 70 1.94 -10.58 12.52
C PRO A 70 1.76 -10.76 11.00
N THR A 71 1.03 -11.80 10.59
CA THR A 71 0.78 -12.07 9.16
C THR A 71 -0.28 -11.15 8.57
N ILE A 72 -0.96 -10.33 9.38
CA ILE A 72 -1.98 -9.41 8.90
C ILE A 72 -1.46 -8.43 7.84
N ALA A 73 -0.20 -8.00 7.92
CA ALA A 73 0.40 -7.14 6.90
C ALA A 73 0.35 -7.76 5.49
N ARG A 74 0.44 -9.09 5.37
CA ARG A 74 0.34 -9.81 4.08
C ARG A 74 -1.08 -9.85 3.52
N ARG A 75 -2.07 -9.57 4.36
CA ARG A 75 -3.49 -9.56 4.03
C ARG A 75 -4.01 -8.18 3.68
N LEU A 76 -3.14 -7.16 3.67
CA LEU A 76 -3.50 -5.83 3.20
C LEU A 76 -4.15 -5.94 1.80
N PRO A 77 -5.30 -5.30 1.57
CA PRO A 77 -6.07 -5.44 0.32
C PRO A 77 -5.43 -4.60 -0.80
N MET A 78 -4.14 -4.80 -1.04
CA MET A 78 -3.35 -4.12 -2.06
C MET A 78 -2.73 -5.15 -2.99
N TYR A 79 -2.99 -5.02 -4.28
CA TYR A 79 -2.40 -5.85 -5.32
C TYR A 79 -1.82 -4.98 -6.43
N PHE A 80 -0.50 -5.00 -6.56
CA PHE A 80 0.23 -4.25 -7.58
C PHE A 80 0.29 -5.10 -8.85
N ARG A 81 -0.63 -4.82 -9.78
CA ARG A 81 -0.73 -5.55 -11.04
C ARG A 81 0.50 -5.27 -11.91
N THR A 82 0.94 -6.27 -12.65
CA THR A 82 1.85 -6.10 -13.78
C THR A 82 1.13 -5.39 -14.93
N LEU A 83 1.91 -4.84 -15.87
CA LEU A 83 1.34 -4.24 -17.07
C LEU A 83 0.50 -5.24 -17.89
N ASP A 84 0.98 -6.48 -18.01
CA ASP A 84 0.30 -7.51 -18.81
C ASP A 84 -1.07 -7.87 -18.22
N GLU A 85 -1.19 -7.94 -16.88
CA GLU A 85 -2.48 -8.15 -16.22
C GLU A 85 -3.46 -6.99 -16.46
N ILE A 86 -2.97 -5.74 -16.45
CA ILE A 86 -3.76 -4.55 -16.73
C ILE A 86 -4.28 -4.60 -18.18
N LEU A 87 -3.40 -4.88 -19.15
CA LEU A 87 -3.76 -4.94 -20.57
C LEU A 87 -4.70 -6.11 -20.87
N THR A 88 -4.49 -7.26 -20.23
CA THR A 88 -5.37 -8.43 -20.32
C THR A 88 -6.79 -8.08 -19.86
N SER A 89 -6.91 -7.32 -18.77
CA SER A 89 -8.21 -6.87 -18.27
C SER A 89 -8.91 -5.88 -19.20
N ILE A 90 -8.16 -5.01 -19.88
CA ILE A 90 -8.72 -4.11 -20.89
C ILE A 90 -9.18 -4.89 -22.12
N ALA A 91 -8.40 -5.87 -22.58
CA ALA A 91 -8.76 -6.72 -23.71
C ALA A 91 -10.02 -7.56 -23.42
N ALA A 92 -10.25 -7.95 -22.16
CA ALA A 92 -11.42 -8.75 -21.77
C ALA A 92 -12.76 -8.00 -21.89
N VAL A 93 -12.77 -6.67 -21.88
CA VAL A 93 -13.96 -5.85 -22.15
C VAL A 93 -14.05 -5.46 -23.63
N ASP A 94 -13.74 -6.41 -24.50
CA ASP A 94 -13.59 -6.29 -25.95
C ASP A 94 -14.62 -5.34 -26.58
N THR A 95 -14.19 -4.57 -27.57
CA THR A 95 -14.95 -3.57 -28.33
C THR A 95 -15.52 -2.37 -27.55
N LYS A 96 -15.36 -2.29 -26.21
CA LYS A 96 -15.87 -1.15 -25.41
C LYS A 96 -14.89 0.03 -25.32
N TRP A 97 -13.60 -0.26 -25.32
CA TRP A 97 -12.55 0.72 -25.06
C TRP A 97 -11.41 0.63 -26.07
N SER A 98 -10.92 1.78 -26.51
CA SER A 98 -9.69 1.93 -27.26
C SER A 98 -8.59 2.51 -26.37
N LEU A 99 -7.43 1.87 -26.31
CA LEU A 99 -6.26 2.41 -25.60
C LEU A 99 -5.59 3.49 -26.46
N LYS A 100 -5.60 4.74 -25.99
CA LYS A 100 -5.01 5.90 -26.68
C LYS A 100 -3.56 6.13 -26.30
N SER A 101 -3.24 6.03 -25.01
CA SER A 101 -1.88 6.21 -24.52
C SER A 101 -1.63 5.41 -23.26
N ARG A 102 -0.35 5.12 -23.03
CA ARG A 102 0.16 4.42 -21.87
C ARG A 102 1.50 5.00 -21.46
N HIS A 103 1.66 5.27 -20.17
CA HIS A 103 2.92 5.67 -19.58
C HIS A 103 3.17 4.91 -18.28
N ASN A 104 4.41 4.52 -18.04
CA ASN A 104 4.85 3.99 -16.75
C ASN A 104 5.63 5.11 -16.05
N LEU A 105 5.24 5.43 -14.82
CA LEU A 105 5.78 6.55 -14.06
C LEU A 105 6.35 6.02 -12.73
N PRO A 106 7.67 5.79 -12.65
CA PRO A 106 8.34 5.49 -11.39
C PRO A 106 8.41 6.77 -10.55
N LEU A 107 7.64 6.82 -9.46
CA LEU A 107 7.56 7.98 -8.57
C LEU A 107 8.05 7.60 -7.18
N MET A 108 9.21 8.14 -6.82
CA MET A 108 9.73 8.06 -5.44
C MET A 108 8.89 8.92 -4.50
N HIS A 109 8.86 8.53 -3.23
CA HIS A 109 8.25 9.34 -2.18
C HIS A 109 8.90 10.73 -2.16
N THR A 110 8.10 11.78 -2.02
CA THR A 110 8.55 13.18 -2.20
C THR A 110 9.58 13.65 -1.19
N SER A 111 9.69 12.98 -0.04
CA SER A 111 10.72 13.22 0.97
C SER A 111 12.05 12.53 0.66
N TRP A 112 12.12 11.69 -0.38
CA TRP A 112 13.39 11.13 -0.84
C TRP A 112 14.24 12.23 -1.45
N SER A 113 15.50 12.31 -1.05
CA SER A 113 16.49 13.20 -1.64
C SER A 113 17.87 12.54 -1.65
N PRO A 114 18.79 12.98 -2.53
CA PRO A 114 20.16 12.49 -2.53
C PRO A 114 20.85 12.66 -1.17
N GLU A 115 20.46 13.67 -0.38
CA GLU A 115 21.03 13.96 0.96
C GLU A 115 20.88 12.78 1.95
N VAL A 116 19.92 11.88 1.74
CA VAL A 116 19.75 10.66 2.55
C VAL A 116 20.98 9.73 2.46
N ILE A 117 21.73 9.84 1.36
CA ILE A 117 22.93 9.05 1.07
C ILE A 117 24.18 9.94 1.03
N GLU A 118 24.11 11.05 0.30
CA GLU A 118 25.23 11.84 -0.20
C GLU A 118 25.53 13.10 0.63
N ALA A 119 24.85 13.31 1.76
CA ALA A 119 25.14 14.46 2.61
C ALA A 119 26.60 14.45 3.10
N SER A 120 27.21 15.64 3.13
CA SER A 120 28.63 15.84 3.42
C SER A 120 29.03 15.56 4.88
N SER A 121 28.06 15.56 5.81
CA SER A 121 28.27 15.21 7.21
C SER A 121 27.31 14.12 7.67
N GLU A 122 27.75 13.30 8.63
CA GLU A 122 26.92 12.25 9.22
C GLU A 122 25.65 12.82 9.87
N GLU A 123 25.78 13.97 10.55
CA GLU A 123 24.67 14.61 11.23
C GLU A 123 23.55 14.99 10.25
N THR A 124 23.91 15.64 9.14
CA THR A 124 22.96 16.01 8.08
C THR A 124 22.35 14.77 7.43
N ARG A 125 23.16 13.74 7.19
CA ARG A 125 22.69 12.47 6.63
C ARG A 125 21.66 11.80 7.54
N MET A 126 21.93 11.71 8.83
CA MET A 126 21.03 11.13 9.81
C MET A 126 19.76 11.96 9.99
N ALA A 127 19.85 13.29 9.96
CA ALA A 127 18.68 14.16 9.96
C ALA A 127 17.80 13.95 8.70
N GLY A 128 18.43 13.80 7.53
CA GLY A 128 17.76 13.46 6.28
C GLY A 128 17.04 12.11 6.34
N ARG A 129 17.72 11.07 6.85
CA ARG A 129 17.16 9.73 7.05
C ARG A 129 15.98 9.72 8.01
N LYS A 130 16.06 10.44 9.13
CA LYS A 130 14.94 10.59 10.09
C LYS A 130 13.74 11.26 9.44
N ARG A 131 13.96 12.37 8.74
CA ARG A 131 12.89 13.08 7.99
C ARG A 131 12.25 12.19 6.93
N TYR A 132 13.06 11.44 6.18
CA TYR A 132 12.59 10.49 5.17
C TYR A 132 11.74 9.40 5.82
N THR A 133 12.25 8.80 6.91
CA THR A 133 11.57 7.77 7.70
C THR A 133 10.23 8.25 8.24
N ASP A 134 10.19 9.44 8.86
CA ASP A 134 8.97 10.02 9.40
C ASP A 134 7.88 10.20 8.33
N ALA A 135 8.29 10.67 7.15
CA ALA A 135 7.39 10.89 6.03
C ALA A 135 6.87 9.57 5.43
N VAL A 136 7.74 8.57 5.24
CA VAL A 136 7.34 7.23 4.74
C VAL A 136 6.42 6.54 5.75
N ALA A 137 6.73 6.61 7.04
CA ALA A 137 5.88 6.06 8.10
C ALA A 137 4.51 6.74 8.10
N GLY A 138 4.48 8.08 8.06
CA GLY A 138 3.23 8.84 8.01
C GLY A 138 2.36 8.46 6.81
N PHE A 139 2.96 8.35 5.62
CA PHE A 139 2.26 7.88 4.42
C PHE A 139 1.70 6.47 4.57
N ALA A 140 2.53 5.50 4.97
CA ALA A 140 2.14 4.09 5.02
C ALA A 140 1.07 3.83 6.09
N LEU A 141 1.20 4.45 7.27
CA LEU A 141 0.24 4.31 8.36
C LEU A 141 -1.07 5.04 8.07
N ALA A 142 -1.05 6.19 7.40
CA ALA A 142 -2.28 6.84 6.94
C ALA A 142 -3.08 5.94 6.01
N ALA A 143 -2.41 5.20 5.11
CA ALA A 143 -3.07 4.29 4.18
C ALA A 143 -3.60 2.99 4.84
N CYS A 144 -2.92 2.48 5.87
CA CYS A 144 -3.15 1.11 6.38
C CYS A 144 -3.64 1.02 7.83
N SER A 145 -3.64 2.12 8.59
CA SER A 145 -3.91 2.11 10.05
C SER A 145 -5.23 1.43 10.42
N GLN A 146 -6.31 1.76 9.73
CA GLN A 146 -7.62 1.18 10.01
C GLN A 146 -7.61 -0.35 9.85
N PHE A 147 -6.91 -0.86 8.83
CA PHE A 147 -6.80 -2.29 8.58
C PHE A 147 -6.08 -3.01 9.74
N PHE A 148 -5.02 -2.40 10.29
CA PHE A 148 -4.33 -2.97 11.46
C PHE A 148 -5.17 -2.87 12.73
N ILE A 149 -5.91 -1.77 12.92
CA ILE A 149 -6.84 -1.58 14.04
C ILE A 149 -7.94 -2.65 14.01
N ASP A 150 -8.55 -2.90 12.86
CA ASP A 150 -9.58 -3.93 12.69
C ASP A 150 -9.03 -5.35 12.87
N GLY A 151 -7.72 -5.49 12.63
CA GLY A 151 -6.94 -6.68 12.89
C GLY A 151 -6.69 -7.02 14.35
N LEU A 152 -6.76 -6.02 15.23
CA LEU A 152 -6.67 -6.25 16.66
C LEU A 152 -7.90 -7.03 17.09
N LYS A 153 -7.70 -8.27 17.56
CA LYS A 153 -8.75 -9.02 18.24
C LYS A 153 -8.76 -8.58 19.71
N PRO A 154 -9.81 -7.89 20.20
CA PRO A 154 -9.85 -7.47 21.61
C PRO A 154 -10.02 -8.65 22.60
N GLN A 155 -10.04 -9.89 22.11
CA GLN A 155 -10.47 -11.09 22.84
C GLN A 155 -9.54 -11.54 23.98
N GLY A 156 -8.41 -10.88 24.21
CA GLY A 156 -7.52 -11.12 25.35
C GLY A 156 -7.84 -10.27 26.59
N TYR A 157 -8.65 -9.21 26.47
CA TYR A 157 -9.04 -8.38 27.61
C TYR A 157 -10.36 -8.92 28.18
N GLN A 158 -10.26 -9.96 29.01
CA GLN A 158 -11.40 -10.49 29.77
C GLN A 158 -11.86 -9.47 30.83
N GLY A 159 -12.84 -8.67 30.44
CA GLY A 159 -13.61 -7.75 31.29
C GLY A 159 -14.53 -6.96 30.37
N GLU A 160 -15.66 -6.47 30.85
CA GLU A 160 -16.47 -5.47 30.12
C GLU A 160 -15.62 -4.21 29.92
N SER A 161 -14.74 -4.21 28.92
CA SER A 161 -13.89 -3.07 28.65
C SER A 161 -14.78 -1.95 28.13
N SER A 162 -14.89 -0.87 28.90
CA SER A 162 -15.58 0.34 28.46
C SER A 162 -15.08 0.77 27.07
N GLU A 163 -15.92 1.40 26.26
CA GLU A 163 -15.53 1.88 24.92
C GLU A 163 -14.24 2.71 24.97
N ASP A 164 -14.05 3.47 26.05
CA ASP A 164 -12.84 4.25 26.33
C ASP A 164 -11.57 3.41 26.46
N GLU A 165 -11.65 2.20 27.02
CA GLU A 165 -10.50 1.29 27.12
C GLU A 165 -10.11 0.72 25.75
N VAL A 166 -11.10 0.40 24.91
CA VAL A 166 -10.87 -0.06 23.54
C VAL A 166 -10.23 1.06 22.70
N ILE A 167 -10.69 2.29 22.84
CA ILE A 167 -10.10 3.47 22.17
C ILE A 167 -8.65 3.64 22.62
N ARG A 168 -8.38 3.67 23.93
CA ARG A 168 -7.02 3.81 24.47
C ARG A 168 -6.09 2.67 24.02
N LEU A 169 -6.60 1.44 23.89
CA LEU A 169 -5.82 0.32 23.38
C LEU A 169 -5.41 0.53 21.93
N LYS A 170 -6.36 0.95 21.07
CA LYS A 170 -6.10 1.24 19.65
C LYS A 170 -5.10 2.38 19.48
N GLU A 171 -5.25 3.46 20.23
CA GLU A 171 -4.31 4.60 20.20
C GLU A 171 -2.91 4.19 20.63
N ARG A 172 -2.79 3.40 21.70
CA ARG A 172 -1.50 2.91 22.18
C ARG A 172 -0.87 1.96 21.17
N PHE A 173 -1.65 1.03 20.62
CA PHE A 173 -1.18 0.13 19.57
C PHE A 173 -0.65 0.90 18.36
N MET A 174 -1.38 1.90 17.87
CA MET A 174 -0.94 2.70 16.73
C MET A 174 0.31 3.52 17.05
N THR A 175 0.42 4.05 18.26
CA THR A 175 1.64 4.75 18.73
C THR A 175 2.85 3.82 18.69
N ASP A 176 2.72 2.62 19.27
CA ASP A 176 3.78 1.64 19.33
C ASP A 176 4.14 1.08 17.95
N LEU A 177 3.14 0.80 17.11
CA LEU A 177 3.34 0.37 15.73
C LEU A 177 4.08 1.42 14.92
N THR A 178 3.72 2.70 15.10
CA THR A 178 4.40 3.82 14.44
C THR A 178 5.86 3.89 14.87
N PHE A 179 6.13 3.77 16.17
CA PHE A 179 7.48 3.80 16.70
C PHE A 179 8.31 2.62 16.17
N ALA A 180 7.79 1.39 16.29
CA ALA A 180 8.46 0.19 15.82
C ALA A 180 8.74 0.23 14.31
N PHE A 181 7.79 0.75 13.52
CA PHE A 181 7.96 0.93 12.07
C PHE A 181 9.10 1.89 11.76
N LYS A 182 9.14 3.04 12.45
CA LYS A 182 10.18 4.06 12.21
C LYS A 182 11.56 3.52 12.58
N GLU A 183 11.69 2.84 13.71
CA GLU A 183 12.96 2.22 14.11
C GLU A 183 13.43 1.18 13.10
N GLU A 184 12.53 0.28 12.68
CA GLU A 184 12.84 -0.73 11.67
C GLU A 184 13.27 -0.06 10.36
N PHE A 185 12.46 0.86 9.83
CA PHE A 185 12.75 1.53 8.58
C PHE A 185 14.06 2.32 8.63
N LEU A 186 14.31 3.04 9.73
CA LEU A 186 15.55 3.80 9.90
C LEU A 186 16.78 2.88 9.92
N CYS A 187 16.65 1.69 10.52
CA CYS A 187 17.73 0.73 10.66
C CYS A 187 18.02 -0.03 9.35
N THR A 188 16.99 -0.45 8.63
CA THR A 188 17.13 -1.45 7.55
C THR A 188 16.83 -0.92 6.16
N HIS A 189 16.00 0.13 6.04
CA HIS A 189 15.44 0.59 4.77
C HIS A 189 15.62 2.09 4.52
N CYS A 190 16.38 2.81 5.37
CA CYS A 190 16.48 4.27 5.29
C CYS A 190 17.16 4.80 4.02
N THR A 191 17.82 3.93 3.25
CA THR A 191 18.43 4.23 1.96
C THR A 191 17.69 3.62 0.77
N ASP A 192 16.59 2.91 1.02
CA ASP A 192 15.78 2.33 -0.05
C ASP A 192 14.92 3.41 -0.69
N LYS A 193 14.81 3.37 -2.03
CA LYS A 193 13.93 4.26 -2.79
C LYS A 193 12.49 3.77 -2.70
N VAL A 194 11.77 4.17 -1.66
CA VAL A 194 10.34 3.86 -1.50
C VAL A 194 9.49 4.77 -2.37
N GLY A 195 8.46 4.20 -2.98
CA GLY A 195 7.43 4.93 -3.72
C GLY A 195 6.54 3.96 -4.49
N PHE A 196 6.01 4.41 -5.63
CA PHE A 196 5.20 3.57 -6.52
C PHE A 196 5.64 3.72 -7.95
N THR A 197 5.56 2.63 -8.69
CA THR A 197 5.43 2.70 -10.13
C THR A 197 3.95 2.82 -10.46
N TYR A 198 3.57 3.83 -11.24
CA TYR A 198 2.20 3.98 -11.72
C TYR A 198 2.12 3.63 -13.19
N THR A 199 1.11 2.85 -13.56
CA THR A 199 0.67 2.71 -14.94
C THR A 199 -0.45 3.72 -15.20
N LEU A 200 -0.16 4.72 -16.04
CA LEU A 200 -1.10 5.73 -16.51
C LEU A 200 -1.63 5.30 -17.88
N LEU A 201 -2.95 5.26 -18.01
CA LEU A 201 -3.65 4.81 -19.22
C LEU A 201 -4.67 5.87 -19.62
N GLN A 202 -4.78 6.12 -20.92
CA GLN A 202 -5.90 6.86 -21.48
C GLN A 202 -6.72 5.93 -22.35
N LEU A 203 -7.99 5.75 -22.00
CA LEU A 203 -8.96 4.96 -22.74
C LEU A 203 -9.97 5.90 -23.40
N GLU A 204 -10.39 5.58 -24.62
CA GLU A 204 -11.52 6.21 -25.30
C GLU A 204 -12.65 5.20 -25.41
N ARG A 205 -13.87 5.64 -25.11
CA ARG A 205 -15.07 4.85 -25.30
C ARG A 205 -15.39 4.72 -26.79
N LEU A 206 -15.57 3.48 -27.25
CA LEU A 206 -16.01 3.15 -28.61
C LEU A 206 -17.54 3.31 -28.77
#